data_AF-A0A858BS03-F1
#
_entry.id   AF-A0A858BS03-F1
#
_cell.length_a   1.000
_cell.length_b   1.000
_cell.length_c   1.000
_cell.angle_alpha   90.00
_cell.angle_beta   90.00
_cell.angle_gamma   90.00
#
_symmetry.space_group_name_H-M   'P 1'
#
loop_
_entity.id
_entity.type
_entity.pdbx_description
1 polymer ?
#
loop_
_entity_poly.entity_id
_entity_poly.type
_entity_poly.pdbx_seq_one_letter_code
_entity_poly.pdbx_strand_id
1 'polypeptide(L)' 'MSKTARRKNDQVLSAPNAEGNVWPRQSCPAFTPRSGGLEKTCWYCVYADFHLDKPRALDVGVCYYPKKQSKREETKE' A
#
# COMPACT_ATOMS: atom_id res chain seq x y z
N MET A 1 12.01 -28.26 -8.31
CA MET A 1 11.06 -27.35 -7.63
C MET A 1 11.78 -26.55 -6.57
N SER A 2 11.33 -25.31 -6.33
CA SER A 2 11.68 -24.44 -5.17
C SER A 2 12.95 -23.61 -5.36
N LYS A 3 12.98 -22.28 -5.33
CA LYS A 3 12.00 -21.24 -5.03
C LYS A 3 12.41 -20.05 -5.90
N THR A 4 11.54 -19.55 -6.77
CA THR A 4 11.63 -18.17 -7.24
C THR A 4 11.73 -17.34 -5.96
N ALA A 5 12.89 -16.74 -5.71
CA ALA A 5 13.06 -15.81 -4.60
C ALA A 5 12.10 -14.65 -4.86
N ARG A 6 10.85 -14.80 -4.40
CA ARG A 6 9.87 -13.72 -4.41
C ARG A 6 10.57 -12.58 -3.71
N ARG A 7 10.84 -11.50 -4.44
CA ARG A 7 11.52 -10.32 -3.90
C ARG A 7 10.81 -9.98 -2.58
N LYS A 8 11.55 -9.59 -1.53
CA LYS A 8 10.95 -9.25 -0.21
C LYS A 8 9.75 -8.29 -0.32
N ASN A 9 9.70 -7.55 -1.43
CA ASN A 9 8.68 -6.60 -1.87
C ASN A 9 7.36 -7.24 -2.38
N ASP A 10 7.24 -8.56 -2.45
CA ASP A 10 6.00 -9.28 -2.83
C ASP A 10 5.50 -10.21 -1.69
N GLN A 11 6.02 -10.02 -0.47
CA GLN A 11 5.70 -10.88 0.66
C GLN A 11 4.43 -10.43 1.40
N VAL A 12 3.78 -11.40 2.03
CA VAL A 12 2.70 -11.11 3.00
C VAL A 12 3.36 -10.67 4.30
N LEU A 13 2.99 -9.49 4.79
CA LEU A 13 3.45 -8.97 6.06
C LEU A 13 2.70 -9.70 7.19
N SER A 14 3.39 -9.99 8.29
CA SER A 14 2.78 -10.58 9.50
C SER A 14 1.96 -9.55 10.30
N ALA A 15 2.25 -8.26 10.12
CA ALA A 15 1.56 -7.13 10.72
C ALA A 15 1.57 -5.93 9.74
N PRO A 16 0.69 -4.93 9.89
CA PRO A 16 0.76 -3.71 9.10
C PRO A 16 2.09 -2.99 9.35
N ASN A 17 2.78 -2.54 8.29
CA ASN A 17 4.02 -1.78 8.43
C ASN A 17 3.71 -0.30 8.70
N ALA A 18 3.10 -0.01 9.86
CA ALA A 18 2.70 1.35 10.23
C ALA A 18 3.88 2.32 10.16
N GLU A 19 3.68 3.45 9.49
CA GLU A 19 4.66 4.51 9.21
C GLU A 19 5.88 4.04 8.39
N GLY A 20 5.85 2.79 7.91
CA GLY A 20 6.91 2.17 7.15
C GLY A 20 6.59 2.06 5.66
N ASN A 21 7.61 1.67 4.89
CA ASN A 21 7.49 1.40 3.48
C ASN A 21 6.64 0.15 3.19
N VAL A 22 5.84 0.24 2.15
CA VAL A 22 5.08 -0.89 1.60
C VAL A 22 5.22 -0.92 0.09
N TRP A 23 5.16 -2.12 -0.47
CA TRP A 23 5.32 -2.31 -1.91
C TRP A 23 3.98 -2.69 -2.54
N PRO A 24 3.75 -2.37 -3.82
CA PRO A 24 2.45 -2.54 -4.46
C PRO A 24 1.90 -3.97 -4.38
N ARG A 25 2.79 -4.96 -4.38
CA ARG A 25 2.48 -6.40 -4.39
C ARG A 25 2.55 -7.05 -3.01
N GLN A 26 2.96 -6.34 -1.96
CA GLN A 26 2.84 -6.84 -0.60
C GLN A 26 1.37 -6.90 -0.18
N SER A 27 1.08 -7.72 0.82
CA SER A 27 -0.24 -7.79 1.44
C SER A 27 -0.07 -7.69 2.94
N CYS A 28 -0.91 -6.93 3.62
CA CYS A 28 -0.89 -6.79 5.08
C CYS A 28 -2.19 -7.31 5.69
N PRO A 29 -2.17 -7.77 6.96
CA PRO A 29 -3.36 -8.33 7.60
C PRO A 29 -4.44 -7.27 7.89
N ALA A 30 -4.07 -5.99 7.98
CA ALA A 30 -5.03 -4.88 8.08
C ALA A 30 -5.46 -4.33 6.72
N PHE A 31 -5.34 -5.12 5.65
CA PHE A 31 -5.79 -4.72 4.32
C PHE A 31 -7.25 -4.28 4.37
N THR A 32 -7.51 -3.07 3.92
CA THR A 32 -8.86 -2.56 3.71
C THR A 32 -8.92 -2.04 2.27
N PRO A 33 -9.77 -2.63 1.42
CA PRO A 33 -9.79 -2.29 0.00
C PRO A 33 -10.27 -0.85 -0.20
N ARG A 34 -9.60 -0.12 -1.09
CA ARG A 34 -10.14 1.09 -1.70
C ARG A 34 -11.23 0.71 -2.71
N SER A 35 -12.24 1.55 -2.91
CA SER A 35 -13.33 1.27 -3.87
C SER A 35 -12.75 0.90 -5.24
N GLY A 36 -13.13 -0.27 -5.76
CA GLY A 36 -12.62 -0.80 -7.03
C GLY A 36 -11.30 -1.56 -6.96
N GLY A 37 -10.79 -1.88 -5.76
CA GLY A 37 -9.61 -2.72 -5.60
C GLY A 37 -9.85 -4.15 -6.09
N LEU A 38 -9.06 -4.58 -7.07
CA LEU A 38 -9.17 -5.92 -7.67
C LEU A 38 -8.36 -6.98 -6.92
N GLU A 39 -7.32 -6.58 -6.20
CA GLU A 39 -6.40 -7.49 -5.51
C GLU A 39 -6.20 -7.11 -4.03
N LYS A 40 -5.90 -8.12 -3.19
CA LYS A 40 -5.60 -7.93 -1.76
C LYS A 40 -4.16 -7.52 -1.52
N THR A 41 -3.74 -6.42 -2.13
CA THR A 41 -2.37 -5.91 -2.01
C THR A 41 -2.34 -4.50 -1.42
N CYS A 42 -1.18 -4.07 -0.89
CA CYS A 42 -0.99 -2.75 -0.32
C CYS A 42 -1.34 -1.65 -1.34
N TRP A 43 -1.12 -1.87 -2.64
CA TRP A 43 -1.53 -0.93 -3.70
C TRP A 43 -3.02 -0.54 -3.65
N TYR A 44 -3.87 -1.51 -3.32
CA TYR A 44 -5.32 -1.31 -3.22
C TYR A 44 -5.79 -1.03 -1.79
N CYS A 45 -4.88 -0.85 -0.84
CA CYS A 45 -5.21 -0.60 0.56
C CYS A 45 -5.48 0.89 0.80
N VAL A 46 -6.57 1.23 1.51
CA VAL A 46 -6.88 2.63 1.89
C VAL A 46 -5.88 3.25 2.86
N TYR A 47 -5.04 2.43 3.51
CA TYR A 47 -4.01 2.91 4.44
C TYR A 47 -2.68 3.18 3.76
N ALA A 48 -2.47 2.64 2.55
CA ALA A 48 -1.21 2.79 1.86
C ALA A 48 -1.29 3.98 0.90
N ASP A 49 -0.32 4.87 1.01
CA ASP A 49 -0.16 5.98 0.09
C ASP A 49 0.92 5.64 -0.94
N PHE A 50 0.51 5.54 -2.20
CA PHE A 50 1.39 5.43 -3.36
C PHE A 50 1.28 6.67 -4.26
N HIS A 51 0.69 7.75 -3.77
CA HIS A 51 0.39 8.96 -4.54
C HIS A 51 -0.43 8.65 -5.80
N LEU A 52 -1.40 7.73 -5.68
CA LEU A 52 -2.26 7.30 -6.80
C LEU A 52 -3.16 8.41 -7.34
N ASP A 53 -3.33 9.48 -6.56
CA ASP A 53 -4.03 10.71 -6.93
C ASP A 53 -3.13 11.73 -7.64
N LYS A 54 -1.80 11.57 -7.58
CA LYS A 54 -0.84 12.45 -8.25
C LYS A 54 -0.52 11.92 -9.66
N PRO A 55 0.02 12.76 -10.56
CA PRO A 55 0.40 12.34 -11.91
C PRO A 55 1.42 11.20 -11.96
N ARG A 56 2.16 11.01 -10.87
CA ARG A 56 3.16 9.96 -10.73
C ARG A 56 2.92 9.18 -9.44
N ALA A 57 2.63 7.90 -9.58
CA ALA A 57 2.60 6.96 -8.47
C ALA A 57 4.03 6.60 -8.02
N LEU A 58 4.17 6.26 -6.75
CA LEU A 58 5.44 5.81 -6.17
C LEU A 58 5.66 4.31 -6.40
N ASP A 59 6.91 3.92 -6.63
CA ASP A 59 7.33 2.50 -6.67
C ASP A 59 7.28 1.86 -5.27
N VAL A 60 7.37 2.69 -4.23
CA VAL A 60 7.30 2.32 -2.81
C VAL A 60 6.35 3.29 -2.13
N GLY A 61 5.28 2.75 -1.53
CA GLY A 61 4.30 3.53 -0.78
C GLY A 61 4.63 3.57 0.70
N VAL A 62 3.88 4.37 1.45
CA VAL A 62 3.98 4.45 2.91
C VAL A 62 2.67 3.93 3.51
N CYS A 63 2.77 3.03 4.49
CA CYS A 63 1.59 2.51 5.17
C CYS A 63 1.27 3.38 6.38
N TYR A 64 0.20 4.15 6.30
CA TYR A 64 -0.25 5.05 7.36
C TYR A 64 -1.21 4.41 8.36
N TYR A 65 -1.37 3.08 8.33
CA TYR A 65 -2.23 2.37 9.29
C TYR A 65 -1.97 2.82 10.73
N PRO A 66 -3.00 3.11 11.56
CA PRO A 66 -4.44 2.96 11.29
C PRO A 66 -5.11 4.19 10.64
N LYS A 67 -4.35 5.22 10.24
CA LYS A 67 -4.87 6.42 9.59
C LYS A 67 -5.18 6.12 8.12
N LYS A 68 -6.46 6.20 7.76
CA LYS A 68 -6.90 6.06 6.36
C LYS A 68 -6.41 7.27 5.57
N GLN A 69 -5.96 7.03 4.34
CA GLN A 69 -5.76 8.08 3.36
C GLN A 69 -7.15 8.56 2.91
N SER A 70 -7.73 9.51 3.65
CA SER A 70 -8.92 10.22 3.21
C SER A 70 -8.53 11.07 2.00
N LYS A 71 -9.17 10.84 0.85
CA LYS A 71 -9.05 11.75 -0.29
C LYS A 71 -9.56 13.13 0.11
N ARG A 72 -8.66 14.06 0.46
CA ARG A 72 -8.76 15.53 0.69
C ARG A 72 -7.84 15.85 1.88
N GLU A 73 -6.93 16.82 1.84
CA GLU A 73 -6.98 18.13 1.21
C GLU A 73 -5.63 18.53 0.62
N GLU A 74 -5.67 18.95 -0.63
CA GLU A 74 -4.64 19.78 -1.24
C GLU A 74 -4.78 21.19 -0.66
N THR A 75 -4.01 21.52 0.39
CA THR A 75 -3.72 22.92 0.68
C THR A 75 -2.73 23.38 -0.37
N LYS A 76 -3.29 23.92 -1.44
CA LYS A 76 -2.63 24.76 -2.43
C LYS A 76 -2.28 26.09 -1.74
N GLU A 77 -0.99 26.36 -1.56
CA GLU A 77 -0.47 27.72 -1.30
C GLU A 77 -0.02 28.36 -2.62
#